data_AF-A0A969KRK3-F1
#
_entry.id   AF-A0A969KRK3-F1
#
_cell.length_a   1.000
_cell.length_b   1.000
_cell.length_c   1.000
_cell.angle_alpha   90.00
_cell.angle_beta   90.00
_cell.angle_gamma   90.00
#
_symmetry.space_group_name_H-M   'P 1'
#
loop_
_entity.id
_entity.type
_entity.pdbx_description
1 polymer ?
#
loop_
_entity_poly.entity_id
_entity_poly.type
_entity_poly.pdbx_seq_one_letter_code
_entity_poly.pdbx_strand_id
1 'polypeptide(L)'
;MMKKAASTGFKLTTQTLVLVSIAWAVLTLLFFLLFSVPLPGQERLPWYNPATYLLECTAFFFAGILCLRNWRSPQIVSGRSVWLAIGLGMFSYFIGNLWLGYWELGLGKEPDVTPGDLFFLLTYVFLVSGMVIAVFSRQLSLTFLQILAILGILVGSVALAWGLVLEPSEVFALSDRGAIATTNPPRDCRGCTGIALGTGNRLCHAGGCPSTP
;
A
#
# COMPACT_ATOMS: atom_id res chain seq x y z
N MET A 1 -9.67 19.44 55.47
CA MET A 1 -8.98 18.20 55.04
C MET A 1 -9.41 17.90 53.59
N MET A 2 -8.71 18.46 52.60
CA MET A 2 -9.05 18.25 51.18
C MET A 2 -8.39 16.97 50.68
N LYS A 3 -9.21 15.99 50.28
CA LYS A 3 -8.74 14.79 49.59
C LYS A 3 -8.21 15.19 48.21
N LYS A 4 -6.89 15.08 48.02
CA LYS A 4 -6.24 15.17 46.72
C LYS A 4 -6.67 13.95 45.90
N ALA A 5 -7.52 14.16 44.89
CA ALA A 5 -7.85 13.11 43.93
C ALA A 5 -6.55 12.65 43.25
N ALA A 6 -6.23 11.36 43.40
CA ALA A 6 -5.15 10.74 42.64
C ALA A 6 -5.54 10.77 41.17
N SER A 7 -4.98 11.72 40.43
CA SER A 7 -4.94 11.66 38.97
C SER A 7 -4.16 10.42 38.60
N THR A 8 -4.87 9.35 38.24
CA THR A 8 -4.31 8.19 37.54
C THR A 8 -3.96 8.67 36.13
N GLY A 9 -2.89 9.46 36.02
CA GLY A 9 -2.36 9.88 34.74
C GLY A 9 -1.91 8.64 34.00
N PHE A 10 -2.50 8.38 32.83
CA PHE A 10 -2.04 7.36 31.90
C PHE A 10 -0.59 7.65 31.51
N LYS A 11 0.36 7.05 32.23
CA LYS A 11 1.79 7.14 31.92
C LYS A 11 2.05 6.20 30.75
N LEU A 12 1.88 6.72 29.55
CA LEU A 12 2.16 6.02 28.30
C LEU A 12 3.65 5.66 28.25
N THR A 13 3.98 4.44 28.64
CA THR A 13 5.37 3.97 28.63
C THR A 13 5.84 3.79 27.19
N THR A 14 7.15 3.95 26.94
CA THR A 14 7.71 3.72 25.59
C THR A 14 7.43 2.30 25.11
N GLN A 15 7.48 1.30 26.01
CA GLN A 15 7.20 -0.09 25.67
C GLN A 15 5.75 -0.30 25.22
N THR A 16 4.79 0.28 25.95
CA THR A 16 3.37 0.24 25.57
C THR A 16 3.17 0.86 24.19
N LEU A 17 3.84 1.98 23.92
CA LEU A 17 3.73 2.65 22.63
C LEU A 17 4.24 1.78 21.48
N VAL A 18 5.42 1.19 21.64
CA VAL A 18 6.01 0.30 20.63
C VAL A 18 5.10 -0.90 20.37
N LEU A 19 4.53 -1.52 21.42
CA LEU A 19 3.60 -2.64 21.27
C LEU A 19 2.33 -2.24 20.52
N VAL A 20 1.76 -1.07 20.83
CA VAL A 20 0.57 -0.55 20.12
C VAL A 20 0.89 -0.26 18.65
N SER A 21 2.06 0.32 18.34
CA SER A 21 2.48 0.58 16.97
C SER A 21 2.66 -0.70 16.17
N ILE A 22 3.28 -1.74 16.74
CA ILE A 22 3.45 -3.03 16.09
C ILE A 22 2.09 -3.70 15.88
N ALA A 23 1.22 -3.72 16.90
CA ALA A 23 -0.11 -4.28 16.79
C ALA A 23 -0.93 -3.59 15.69
N TRP A 24 -0.86 -2.26 15.60
CA TRP A 24 -1.50 -1.48 14.54
C TRP A 24 -0.94 -1.82 13.16
N ALA A 25 0.39 -1.91 13.03
CA ALA A 25 1.03 -2.27 11.76
C ALA A 25 0.65 -3.68 11.28
N VAL A 26 0.62 -4.66 12.19
CA VAL A 26 0.20 -6.04 11.87
C VAL A 26 -1.27 -6.08 11.49
N LEU A 27 -2.14 -5.37 12.23
CA LEU A 27 -3.56 -5.25 11.91
C LEU A 27 -3.77 -4.68 10.50
N THR A 28 -3.11 -3.56 10.19
CA THR A 28 -3.19 -2.91 8.88
C THR A 28 -2.66 -3.82 7.77
N LEU A 29 -1.54 -4.50 7.99
CA LEU A 29 -0.97 -5.44 7.02
C LEU A 29 -1.93 -6.60 6.72
N LEU A 30 -2.50 -7.22 7.76
CA LEU A 30 -3.47 -8.29 7.59
C LEU A 30 -4.73 -7.80 6.88
N PHE A 31 -5.21 -6.60 7.20
CA PHE A 31 -6.34 -5.97 6.52
C PHE A 31 -6.08 -5.84 5.01
N PHE A 32 -4.91 -5.32 4.61
CA PHE A 32 -4.54 -5.20 3.20
C PHE A 32 -4.42 -6.56 2.51
N LEU A 33 -3.76 -7.53 3.14
CA LEU A 33 -3.57 -8.86 2.54
C LEU A 33 -4.89 -9.61 2.34
N LEU A 34 -5.85 -9.44 3.25
CA LEU A 34 -7.12 -10.16 3.19
C LEU A 34 -8.15 -9.49 2.26
N PHE A 35 -8.13 -8.16 2.13
CA PHE A 35 -9.24 -7.43 1.52
C PHE A 35 -8.85 -6.54 0.32
N SER A 36 -7.56 -6.44 -0.03
CA SER A 36 -7.12 -5.58 -1.14
C SER A 36 -7.56 -6.10 -2.52
N VAL A 37 -7.51 -7.42 -2.74
CA VAL A 37 -7.85 -8.01 -4.04
C VAL A 37 -9.34 -8.40 -4.04
N PRO A 38 -10.19 -7.77 -4.87
CA PRO A 38 -11.57 -8.20 -5.02
C PRO A 38 -11.64 -9.55 -5.76
N LEU A 39 -12.70 -10.32 -5.51
CA LEU A 39 -12.95 -11.56 -6.25
C LEU A 39 -13.24 -11.24 -7.73
N PRO A 40 -12.83 -12.10 -8.66
CA PRO A 40 -13.06 -11.86 -10.09
C PRO A 40 -14.56 -11.72 -10.39
N GLY A 41 -14.94 -10.61 -11.02
CA GLY A 41 -16.34 -10.29 -11.33
C GLY A 41 -17.12 -9.60 -10.21
N GLN A 42 -16.48 -9.26 -9.07
CA GLN A 42 -17.10 -8.52 -7.98
C GLN A 42 -16.38 -7.19 -7.74
N GLU A 43 -17.14 -6.13 -7.49
CA GLU A 43 -16.58 -4.85 -7.06
C GLU A 43 -16.01 -4.93 -5.64
N ARG A 44 -15.03 -4.07 -5.36
CA ARG A 44 -14.41 -3.96 -4.04
C ARG A 44 -15.44 -3.51 -3.00
N LEU A 45 -15.35 -4.06 -1.79
CA LEU A 45 -16.31 -3.75 -0.73
C LEU A 45 -16.28 -2.25 -0.39
N PRO A 46 -17.45 -1.60 -0.21
CA PRO A 46 -17.54 -0.14 -0.09
C PRO A 46 -16.90 0.42 1.18
N TRP A 47 -16.75 -0.39 2.23
CA TRP A 47 -16.08 0.01 3.47
C TRP A 47 -14.56 -0.11 3.40
N TYR A 48 -14.00 -0.79 2.39
CA TYR A 48 -12.57 -1.04 2.30
C TYR A 48 -11.78 0.26 2.13
N ASN A 49 -12.20 1.14 1.21
CA ASN A 49 -11.50 2.41 0.99
C ASN A 49 -11.57 3.31 2.25
N PRO A 50 -12.75 3.56 2.88
CA PRO A 50 -12.83 4.30 4.14
C PRO A 50 -11.98 3.72 5.28
N ALA A 51 -11.98 2.39 5.43
CA ALA A 51 -11.19 1.72 6.47
C ALA A 51 -9.69 1.87 6.21
N THR A 52 -9.26 1.84 4.95
CA THR A 52 -7.87 2.07 4.54
C THR A 52 -7.42 3.48 4.93
N TYR A 53 -8.21 4.51 4.55
CA TYR A 53 -7.94 5.88 4.96
C TYR A 53 -7.86 6.03 6.47
N LEU A 54 -8.75 5.39 7.23
CA LEU A 54 -8.73 5.46 8.69
C LEU A 54 -7.45 4.84 9.29
N LEU A 55 -7.09 3.64 8.84
CA LEU A 55 -5.90 2.92 9.33
C LEU A 55 -4.62 3.73 9.06
N GLU A 56 -4.55 4.31 7.87
CA GLU A 56 -3.41 5.07 7.39
C GLU A 56 -3.33 6.44 8.08
N CYS A 57 -4.41 7.21 8.09
CA CYS A 57 -4.49 8.51 8.75
C CYS A 57 -4.12 8.42 10.23
N THR A 58 -4.62 7.38 10.92
CA THR A 58 -4.30 7.14 12.32
C THR A 58 -2.80 6.91 12.50
N ALA A 59 -2.18 6.09 11.66
CA ALA A 59 -0.75 5.81 11.72
C ALA A 59 0.09 7.08 11.55
N PHE A 60 -0.18 7.86 10.50
CA PHE A 60 0.58 9.08 10.21
C PHE A 60 0.36 10.19 11.25
N PHE A 61 -0.86 10.34 11.76
CA PHE A 61 -1.17 11.30 12.81
C PHE A 61 -0.40 11.00 14.10
N PHE A 62 -0.45 9.76 14.59
CA PHE A 62 0.27 9.38 15.80
C PHE A 62 1.80 9.37 15.60
N ALA A 63 2.29 8.98 14.43
CA ALA A 63 3.71 9.09 14.08
C ALA A 63 4.18 10.56 14.13
N GLY A 64 3.39 11.49 13.58
CA GLY A 64 3.66 12.93 13.66
C GLY A 64 3.71 13.45 15.10
N ILE A 65 2.75 13.07 15.95
CA ILE A 65 2.73 13.42 17.38
C ILE A 65 3.98 12.91 18.09
N LEU A 66 4.40 11.68 17.82
CA LEU A 66 5.59 11.10 18.44
C LEU A 66 6.87 11.80 18.01
N CYS A 67 6.96 12.18 16.75
CA CYS A 67 8.07 12.99 16.26
C CYS A 67 8.10 14.37 16.93
N LEU A 68 6.96 15.02 17.12
CA LEU A 68 6.89 16.28 17.88
C LEU A 68 7.24 16.13 19.35
N ARG A 69 6.85 15.01 19.99
CA ARG A 69 7.28 14.69 21.36
C ARG A 69 8.80 14.60 21.43
N ASN A 70 9.40 13.94 20.45
CA ASN A 70 10.85 13.79 20.36
C ASN A 70 11.54 15.15 20.09
N TRP A 71 10.99 15.99 19.20
CA TRP A 71 11.49 17.36 18.97
C TRP A 71 11.58 18.20 20.25
N ARG A 72 10.64 18.03 21.19
CA ARG A 72 10.61 18.76 22.47
C ARG A 72 11.59 18.22 23.51
N SER A 73 12.15 17.02 23.31
CA SER A 73 13.06 16.40 24.27
C SER A 73 14.51 16.90 24.06
N PRO A 74 15.16 17.46 25.09
CA PRO A 74 16.53 17.96 24.98
C PRO A 74 17.59 16.84 24.98
N GLN A 75 17.22 15.59 25.27
CA GLN A 75 18.16 14.47 25.43
C GLN A 75 18.38 13.65 24.14
N ILE A 76 17.92 14.13 22.99
CA ILE A 76 17.94 13.34 21.75
C ILE A 76 19.20 13.56 20.93
N VAL A 77 19.94 12.45 20.73
CA VAL A 77 21.21 12.37 19.99
C VAL A 77 21.06 12.67 18.49
N SER A 78 19.87 12.46 17.91
CA SER A 78 19.62 12.66 16.47
C SER A 78 19.41 14.13 16.07
N GLY A 79 19.49 15.07 17.02
CA GLY A 79 19.21 16.48 16.79
C GLY A 79 17.72 16.77 16.74
N ARG A 80 17.30 17.89 17.31
CA ARG A 80 15.89 18.29 17.34
C ARG A 80 15.39 18.45 15.89
N SER A 81 16.08 19.21 15.04
CA SER A 81 15.60 19.60 13.70
C SER A 81 15.21 18.44 12.79
N VAL A 82 15.86 17.29 12.95
CA VAL A 82 15.51 16.04 12.26
C VAL A 82 14.10 15.59 12.61
N TRP A 83 13.77 15.53 13.91
CA TRP A 83 12.46 15.09 14.38
C TRP A 83 11.34 16.08 14.04
N LEU A 84 11.62 17.38 13.98
CA LEU A 84 10.65 18.36 13.49
C LEU A 84 10.36 18.15 12.01
N ALA A 85 11.40 18.02 11.18
CA ALA A 85 11.25 17.81 9.75
C ALA A 85 10.47 16.51 9.48
N ILE A 86 10.85 15.40 10.12
CA ILE A 86 10.10 14.14 9.97
C ILE A 86 8.66 14.29 10.46
N GLY A 87 8.43 14.94 11.61
CA GLY A 87 7.08 15.19 12.13
C GLY A 87 6.21 16.01 11.17
N LEU A 88 6.75 17.10 10.61
CA LEU A 88 6.08 17.92 9.59
C LEU A 88 5.77 17.12 8.32
N GLY A 89 6.65 16.20 7.93
CA GLY A 89 6.39 15.25 6.84
C GLY A 89 5.18 14.37 7.14
N MET A 90 5.15 13.74 8.33
CA MET A 90 4.03 12.87 8.74
C MET A 90 2.69 13.61 8.80
N PHE A 91 2.68 14.86 9.29
CA PHE A 91 1.46 15.68 9.30
C PHE A 91 1.05 16.14 7.90
N SER A 92 2.00 16.51 7.04
CA SER A 92 1.71 16.83 5.64
C SER A 92 1.03 15.63 4.98
N TYR A 93 1.57 14.43 5.15
CA TYR A 93 0.99 13.22 4.58
C TYR A 93 -0.42 12.94 5.11
N PHE A 94 -0.61 13.08 6.43
CA PHE A 94 -1.94 12.96 7.05
C PHE A 94 -2.94 13.96 6.46
N ILE A 95 -2.57 15.23 6.30
CA ILE A 95 -3.44 16.25 5.69
C ILE A 95 -3.71 15.93 4.22
N GLY A 96 -2.71 15.45 3.48
CA GLY A 96 -2.87 14.97 2.10
C GLY A 96 -3.91 13.86 2.01
N ASN A 97 -3.84 12.87 2.91
CA ASN A 97 -4.81 11.77 2.98
C ASN A 97 -6.21 12.21 3.40
N LEU A 98 -6.35 13.23 4.25
CA LEU A 98 -7.68 13.79 4.54
C LEU A 98 -8.28 14.45 3.30
N TRP A 99 -7.46 15.19 2.53
CA TRP A 99 -7.89 15.83 1.29
C TRP A 99 -8.25 14.80 0.22
N LEU A 100 -7.41 13.78 0.03
CA LEU A 100 -7.64 12.70 -0.90
C LEU A 100 -8.87 11.87 -0.51
N GLY A 101 -9.02 11.54 0.78
CA GLY A 101 -10.18 10.84 1.31
C GLY A 101 -11.48 11.64 1.13
N TYR A 102 -11.45 12.96 1.35
CA TYR A 102 -12.60 13.83 1.05
C TYR A 102 -12.91 13.87 -0.46
N TRP A 103 -11.88 13.88 -1.30
CA TRP A 103 -12.02 13.89 -2.75
C TRP A 103 -12.62 12.59 -3.30
N GLU A 104 -12.13 11.45 -2.84
CA GLU A 104 -12.59 10.14 -3.29
C GLU A 104 -13.91 9.75 -2.63
N LEU A 105 -14.01 9.81 -1.30
CA LEU A 105 -15.19 9.34 -0.56
C LEU A 105 -16.31 10.37 -0.51
N GLY A 106 -15.96 11.65 -0.46
CA GLY A 106 -16.92 12.75 -0.37
C GLY A 106 -17.45 13.20 -1.73
N LEU A 107 -16.56 13.35 -2.72
CA LEU A 107 -16.91 13.82 -4.06
C LEU A 107 -17.05 12.70 -5.10
N GLY A 108 -16.67 11.46 -4.77
CA GLY A 108 -16.79 10.31 -5.67
C GLY A 108 -15.93 10.42 -6.93
N LYS A 109 -14.86 11.23 -6.88
CA LYS A 109 -14.01 11.48 -8.05
C LYS A 109 -12.83 10.53 -8.10
N GLU A 110 -12.38 10.27 -9.32
CA GLU A 110 -11.20 9.47 -9.58
C GLU A 110 -9.94 10.11 -8.94
N PRO A 111 -9.03 9.30 -8.39
CA PRO A 111 -7.87 9.75 -7.63
C PRO A 111 -6.69 10.16 -8.53
N ASP A 112 -6.95 10.97 -9.57
CA ASP A 112 -5.92 11.36 -10.54
C ASP A 112 -5.06 12.54 -10.07
N VAL A 113 -5.71 13.68 -9.81
CA VAL A 113 -5.05 14.90 -9.35
C VAL A 113 -5.90 15.51 -8.25
N THR A 114 -5.33 15.60 -7.05
CA THR A 114 -6.04 16.14 -5.91
C THR A 114 -5.28 17.30 -5.27
N PRO A 115 -5.97 18.21 -4.57
CA PRO A 115 -5.28 19.21 -3.74
C PRO A 115 -4.38 18.58 -2.66
N GLY A 116 -4.59 17.28 -2.35
CA GLY A 116 -3.72 16.49 -1.47
C GLY A 116 -2.31 16.28 -2.01
N ASP A 117 -2.12 16.32 -3.33
CA ASP A 117 -0.84 16.02 -4.00
C ASP A 117 0.26 17.00 -3.57
N LEU A 118 -0.10 18.27 -3.34
CA LEU A 118 0.81 19.27 -2.80
C LEU A 118 1.34 18.85 -1.41
N PHE A 119 0.49 18.30 -0.56
CA PHE A 119 0.88 17.85 0.77
C PHE A 119 1.70 16.55 0.72
N PHE A 120 1.45 15.67 -0.25
CA PHE A 120 2.32 14.52 -0.51
C PHE A 120 3.71 14.97 -0.97
N LEU A 121 3.82 15.97 -1.86
CA LEU A 121 5.10 16.56 -2.24
C LEU A 121 5.84 17.18 -1.05
N LEU A 122 5.13 17.94 -0.19
CA LEU A 122 5.70 18.48 1.04
C LEU A 122 6.23 17.38 1.97
N THR A 123 5.55 16.24 2.04
CA THR A 123 6.04 15.08 2.80
C THR A 123 7.42 14.64 2.34
N TYR A 124 7.62 14.48 1.03
CA TYR A 124 8.92 14.11 0.48
C TYR A 124 9.99 15.16 0.78
N VAL A 125 9.68 16.45 0.60
CA VAL A 125 10.62 17.54 0.90
C VAL A 125 11.05 17.50 2.37
N PHE A 126 10.11 17.35 3.30
CA PHE A 126 10.42 17.33 4.73
C PHE A 126 11.16 16.05 5.16
N LEU A 127 10.82 14.89 4.61
CA LEU A 127 11.52 13.64 4.90
C LEU A 127 12.96 13.67 4.39
N VAL A 128 13.16 14.10 3.14
CA VAL A 128 14.51 14.25 2.57
C VAL A 128 15.31 15.26 3.37
N SER A 129 14.73 16.41 3.71
CA SER A 129 15.38 17.41 4.56
C SER A 129 15.78 16.85 5.92
N GLY A 130 14.90 16.08 6.57
CA GLY A 130 15.17 15.42 7.84
C GLY A 130 16.32 14.41 7.76
N MET A 131 16.33 13.58 6.71
CA MET A 131 17.42 12.61 6.46
C MET A 131 18.75 13.32 6.16
N VAL A 132 18.74 14.36 5.34
CA VAL A 132 19.92 15.17 4.99
C VAL A 132 20.53 15.79 6.26
N ILE A 133 19.71 16.46 7.08
CA ILE A 133 20.16 17.05 8.35
C ILE A 133 20.72 15.96 9.28
N ALA A 134 20.07 14.79 9.35
CA ALA A 134 20.52 13.69 10.19
C ALA A 134 21.92 13.18 9.78
N VAL A 135 22.17 13.02 8.48
CA VAL A 135 23.47 12.57 7.95
C VAL A 135 24.55 13.61 8.21
N PHE A 136 24.30 14.88 7.89
CA PHE A 136 25.30 15.94 8.06
C PHE A 136 25.62 16.21 9.54
N SER A 137 24.66 16.02 10.46
CA SER A 137 24.89 16.21 11.90
C SER A 137 25.91 15.24 12.50
N ARG A 138 26.12 14.07 11.87
CA ARG A 138 26.94 12.98 12.43
C ARG A 138 28.35 12.89 11.90
N GLN A 139 28.77 13.76 10.96
CA GLN A 139 30.12 13.72 10.35
C GLN A 139 30.59 12.28 10.05
N LEU A 140 29.74 11.46 9.44
CA LEU A 140 30.11 10.09 9.15
C LEU A 140 31.29 10.08 8.17
N SER A 141 32.47 9.70 8.66
CA SER A 141 33.62 9.34 7.83
C SER A 141 33.29 8.00 7.16
N LEU A 142 32.44 8.03 6.14
CA LEU A 142 32.04 6.82 5.41
C LEU A 142 33.29 6.23 4.75
N THR A 143 33.57 4.97 5.07
CA THR A 143 34.58 4.21 4.35
C THR A 143 34.17 4.14 2.88
N PHE A 144 35.13 4.13 1.97
CA PHE A 144 34.89 4.06 0.53
C PHE A 144 33.90 2.94 0.14
N LEU A 145 33.93 1.79 0.83
CA LEU A 145 32.98 0.69 0.63
C LEU A 145 31.53 1.02 1.01
N GLN A 146 31.29 1.87 2.02
CA GLN A 146 29.94 2.30 2.37
C GLN A 146 29.37 3.29 1.34
N ILE A 147 30.23 4.16 0.80
CA ILE A 147 29.85 5.06 -0.31
C ILE A 147 29.50 4.22 -1.55
N LEU A 148 30.32 3.22 -1.87
CA LEU A 148 30.06 2.30 -2.98
C LEU A 148 28.76 1.51 -2.77
N ALA A 149 28.47 1.06 -1.54
CA ALA A 149 27.23 0.37 -1.22
C ALA A 149 25.99 1.29 -1.40
N ILE A 150 26.07 2.54 -0.96
CA ILE A 150 24.99 3.53 -1.15
C ILE A 150 24.76 3.79 -2.64
N LEU A 151 25.82 4.00 -3.41
CA LEU A 151 25.73 4.18 -4.86
C LEU A 151 25.21 2.94 -5.57
N GLY A 152 25.61 1.74 -5.13
CA GLY A 152 25.13 0.47 -5.66
C GLY A 152 23.63 0.28 -5.44
N ILE A 153 23.12 0.61 -4.25
CA ILE A 153 21.67 0.57 -3.97
C ILE A 153 20.94 1.61 -4.82
N LEU A 154 21.48 2.82 -4.95
CA LEU A 154 20.89 3.86 -5.79
C LEU A 154 20.78 3.40 -7.25
N VAL A 155 21.88 3.00 -7.88
CA VAL A 155 21.92 2.52 -9.27
C VAL A 155 21.07 1.28 -9.45
N GLY A 156 21.15 0.31 -8.53
CA GLY A 156 20.36 -0.92 -8.58
C GLY A 156 18.85 -0.65 -8.52
N SER A 157 18.42 0.26 -7.64
CA SER A 157 17.00 0.64 -7.55
C SER A 157 16.49 1.34 -8.81
N VAL A 158 17.29 2.22 -9.41
CA VAL A 158 16.96 2.89 -10.69
C VAL A 158 16.91 1.89 -11.84
N ALA A 159 17.88 0.98 -11.93
CA ALA A 159 17.92 -0.05 -12.96
C ALA A 159 16.74 -1.03 -12.83
N LEU A 160 16.38 -1.41 -11.61
CA LEU A 160 15.19 -2.24 -11.34
C LEU A 160 13.91 -1.53 -11.75
N ALA A 161 13.74 -0.26 -11.35
CA ALA A 161 12.58 0.54 -11.74
C ALA A 161 12.50 0.68 -13.28
N TRP A 162 13.63 0.93 -13.94
CA TRP A 162 13.73 1.00 -15.38
C TRP A 162 13.33 -0.31 -16.07
N GLY A 163 13.79 -1.46 -15.55
CA GLY A 163 13.41 -2.78 -16.05
C GLY A 163 11.92 -3.05 -15.91
N LEU A 164 11.33 -2.73 -14.76
CA LEU A 164 9.89 -2.93 -14.53
C LEU A 164 9.00 -2.01 -15.36
N VAL A 165 9.46 -0.80 -15.69
CA VAL A 165 8.69 0.17 -16.50
C VAL A 165 8.76 -0.16 -18.00
N LEU A 166 9.84 -0.78 -18.48
CA LEU A 166 10.02 -1.12 -19.89
C LEU A 166 9.61 -2.55 -20.28
N GLU A 167 9.11 -3.37 -19.35
CA GLU A 167 8.54 -4.70 -19.63
C GLU A 167 7.02 -4.75 -19.35
N PRO A 168 6.14 -4.14 -20.17
CA PRO A 168 4.72 -4.07 -19.84
C PRO A 168 3.87 -5.28 -20.27
N SER A 169 4.42 -6.34 -20.89
CA SER A 169 3.57 -7.35 -21.58
C SER A 169 3.71 -8.81 -21.16
N GLU A 170 4.88 -9.28 -20.71
CA GLU A 170 5.10 -10.74 -20.55
C GLU A 170 4.74 -11.28 -19.16
N VAL A 171 4.89 -10.47 -18.10
CA VAL A 171 4.64 -10.91 -16.71
C VAL A 171 3.14 -11.03 -16.43
N PHE A 172 2.32 -10.10 -16.93
CA PHE A 172 0.85 -10.18 -16.81
C PHE A 172 0.27 -11.32 -17.65
N ALA A 173 0.84 -11.56 -18.85
CA ALA A 173 0.42 -12.66 -19.73
C ALA A 173 0.74 -14.06 -19.16
N LEU A 174 1.80 -14.20 -18.36
CA LEU A 174 2.10 -15.44 -17.65
C LEU A 174 1.22 -15.64 -16.40
N SER A 175 0.81 -14.55 -15.74
CA SER A 175 -0.15 -14.62 -14.62
C SER A 175 -1.53 -15.11 -15.10
N ASP A 176 -1.99 -14.61 -16.25
CA ASP A 176 -3.25 -15.07 -16.88
C ASP A 176 -3.16 -16.52 -17.37
N ARG A 177 -2.02 -16.94 -17.94
CA ARG A 177 -1.82 -18.33 -18.39
C ARG A 177 -1.73 -19.32 -17.22
N GLY A 178 -1.24 -18.89 -16.05
CA GLY A 178 -1.27 -19.70 -14.83
C GLY A 178 -2.68 -19.89 -14.27
N ALA A 179 -3.56 -18.88 -14.41
CA ALA A 179 -4.95 -18.96 -13.98
C ALA A 179 -5.82 -19.81 -14.94
N ILE A 180 -5.57 -19.74 -16.25
CA ILE A 180 -6.37 -20.47 -17.26
C ILE A 180 -6.01 -21.97 -17.32
N ALA A 181 -4.81 -22.38 -16.89
CA ALA A 181 -4.36 -23.77 -16.97
C ALA A 181 -5.12 -24.77 -16.05
N THR A 182 -6.00 -24.30 -15.16
CA THR A 182 -6.73 -25.18 -14.22
C THR A 182 -8.21 -25.35 -14.52
N THR A 183 -8.77 -24.67 -15.53
CA THR A 183 -10.18 -24.82 -15.90
C THR A 183 -10.35 -24.97 -17.41
N ASN A 184 -9.99 -26.14 -17.93
CA ASN A 184 -10.79 -26.87 -18.93
C ASN A 184 -10.02 -28.11 -19.39
N PRO A 185 -10.50 -29.35 -19.16
CA PRO A 185 -10.08 -30.45 -20.00
C PRO A 185 -10.56 -30.17 -21.45
N PRO A 186 -9.79 -30.57 -22.48
CA PRO A 186 -10.23 -30.42 -23.86
C PRO A 186 -11.55 -31.15 -24.04
N ARG A 187 -12.60 -30.44 -24.48
CA ARG A 187 -13.82 -31.10 -24.96
C ARG A 187 -13.44 -31.87 -26.22
N ASP A 188 -13.22 -33.16 -26.03
CA ASP A 188 -13.08 -34.16 -27.08
C ASP A 188 -14.41 -34.19 -27.86
N CYS A 189 -14.46 -33.49 -28.99
CA CYS A 189 -15.54 -33.64 -29.97
C CYS A 189 -15.34 -34.93 -30.78
N ARG A 190 -15.12 -36.06 -30.10
CA ARG A 190 -15.17 -37.41 -30.68
C ARG A 190 -16.46 -38.09 -30.24
N GLY A 191 -17.49 -37.94 -31.06
CA GLY A 191 -18.79 -38.54 -30.76
C GLY A 191 -19.76 -38.54 -31.93
N CYS A 192 -19.30 -38.79 -33.16
CA CYS A 192 -20.17 -39.11 -34.29
C CYS A 192 -19.60 -40.31 -35.07
N THR A 193 -19.49 -41.46 -34.42
CA THR A 193 -19.45 -42.76 -35.12
C THR A 193 -20.88 -43.19 -35.41
N GLY A 194 -21.30 -43.07 -36.68
CA GLY A 194 -22.64 -43.46 -37.12
C GLY A 194 -22.64 -43.83 -38.60
N ILE A 195 -22.56 -45.14 -38.85
CA ILE A 195 -22.56 -45.81 -40.15
C ILE A 195 -23.86 -45.51 -40.92
N ALA A 196 -23.73 -45.26 -42.22
CA ALA A 196 -24.84 -45.07 -43.15
C ALA A 196 -25.66 -46.37 -43.33
N LEU A 197 -26.96 -46.31 -43.06
CA LEU A 197 -27.95 -47.25 -43.61
C LEU A 197 -29.37 -46.65 -43.50
N GLY A 198 -30.01 -46.51 -44.67
CA GLY A 198 -31.45 -46.67 -44.90
C GLY A 198 -32.43 -45.78 -44.12
N THR A 199 -33.05 -44.86 -44.87
CA THR A 199 -34.46 -44.43 -44.74
C THR A 199 -35.02 -44.05 -43.36
N GLY A 200 -35.28 -42.74 -43.21
CA GLY A 200 -36.39 -42.25 -42.39
C GLY A 200 -36.08 -41.95 -40.92
N ASN A 201 -35.90 -40.66 -40.63
CA ASN A 201 -36.06 -40.03 -39.31
C ASN A 201 -34.93 -40.25 -38.28
N ARG A 202 -34.04 -39.25 -38.12
CA ARG A 202 -33.29 -39.01 -36.86
C ARG A 202 -33.32 -37.52 -36.51
N LEU A 203 -33.86 -37.25 -35.33
CA LEU A 203 -33.71 -36.02 -34.57
C LEU A 203 -32.23 -35.80 -34.23
N CYS A 204 -31.62 -34.79 -34.84
CA CYS A 204 -30.45 -34.12 -34.26
C CYS A 204 -30.92 -32.73 -33.83
N HIS A 205 -31.12 -32.55 -32.53
CA HIS A 205 -31.29 -31.22 -31.93
C HIS A 205 -30.05 -30.39 -32.27
N ALA A 206 -30.24 -29.31 -33.03
CA ALA A 206 -29.22 -28.31 -33.27
C ALA A 206 -28.97 -27.52 -31.97
N GLY A 207 -28.16 -28.10 -31.08
CA GLY A 207 -27.58 -27.41 -29.92
C GLY A 207 -26.45 -26.51 -30.39
N GLY A 208 -26.80 -25.34 -30.96
CA GLY A 208 -25.84 -24.27 -31.17
C GLY A 208 -25.41 -23.70 -29.82
N CYS A 209 -24.10 -23.63 -29.58
CA CYS A 209 -23.53 -22.84 -28.47
C CYS A 209 -23.94 -21.37 -28.65
N PRO A 210 -24.70 -20.76 -27.72
CA PRO A 210 -24.92 -19.32 -27.76
C PRO A 210 -23.67 -18.59 -27.28
N SER A 211 -23.18 -17.67 -28.10
CA SER A 211 -22.24 -16.62 -27.73
C SER A 211 -22.85 -15.66 -26.70
N THR A 212 -22.01 -15.26 -25.75
CA THR A 212 -22.19 -14.26 -24.68
C THR A 212 -22.98 -13.00 -25.06
N PRO A 213 -23.74 -12.40 -24.13
CA PRO A 213 -23.64 -10.97 -23.83
C PRO A 213 -22.51 -10.70 -22.83
#